data_AF-A0A7H0I231-F1
#
_entry.id   AF-A0A7H0I231-F1
#
_cell.length_a   1.000
_cell.length_b   1.000
_cell.length_c   1.000
_cell.angle_alpha   90.00
_cell.angle_beta   90.00
_cell.angle_gamma   90.00
#
_symmetry.space_group_name_H-M   'P 1'
#
loop_
_entity.id
_entity.type
_entity.pdbx_description
1 polymer ?
#
loop_
_entity_poly.entity_id
_entity_poly.type
_entity_poly.pdbx_seq_one_letter_code
_entity_poly.pdbx_strand_id
1 'polypeptide(L)' 'MAERSSTPPDDLVALQRDADAARREAERQGHAPEAQRVWREAAAVVENAVAEHAAAAKVDPRQLERDVRQAARDADKA' A
#
# COMPACT_ATOMS: atom_id res chain seq x y z
N MET A 1 -1.51 -4.39 29.64
CA MET A 1 -2.45 -4.26 28.51
C MET A 1 -1.57 -4.05 27.30
N ALA A 2 -1.52 -5.01 26.36
CA ALA A 2 -0.68 -4.85 25.18
C ALA A 2 -1.32 -3.75 24.33
N GLU A 3 -0.67 -2.59 24.27
CA GLU A 3 -0.92 -1.58 23.26
C GLU A 3 -0.78 -2.30 21.91
N ARG A 4 -1.92 -2.66 21.31
CA ARG A 4 -1.93 -2.99 19.89
C ARG A 4 -1.60 -1.68 19.22
N SER A 5 -0.31 -1.39 19.04
CA SER A 5 0.15 -0.34 18.14
C SER A 5 -0.48 -0.68 16.79
N SER A 6 -1.61 -0.03 16.54
CA SER A 6 -2.49 -0.24 15.39
C SER A 6 -1.89 0.43 14.14
N THR A 7 -0.56 0.60 14.15
CA THR A 7 0.21 1.26 13.12
C THR A 7 0.64 0.17 12.15
N PRO A 8 0.29 0.30 10.86
CA PRO A 8 0.75 -0.64 9.85
C PRO A 8 2.28 -0.64 9.77
N PRO A 9 2.91 -1.75 9.35
CA PRO A 9 4.35 -1.83 9.14
C PRO A 9 4.84 -0.77 8.17
N ASP A 10 5.93 -0.06 8.52
CA ASP A 10 6.51 0.99 7.69
C ASP A 10 6.86 0.53 6.27
N ASP A 11 7.33 -0.71 6.11
CA ASP A 11 7.64 -1.29 4.80
C ASP A 11 6.40 -1.39 3.89
N LEU A 12 5.25 -1.77 4.45
CA LEU A 12 3.98 -1.82 3.71
C LEU A 12 3.50 -0.42 3.36
N VAL A 13 3.70 0.54 4.26
CA VAL A 13 3.38 1.95 4.02
C VAL A 13 4.24 2.52 2.89
N ALA A 14 5.55 2.23 2.87
CA ALA A 14 6.45 2.63 1.80
C ALA A 14 6.05 2.03 0.44
N LEU A 15 5.79 0.72 0.40
CA LEU A 15 5.31 0.04 -0.81
C LEU A 15 4.01 0.65 -1.35
N GLN A 16 3.07 0.96 -0.46
CA GLN A 16 1.81 1.62 -0.84
C GLN A 16 2.04 3.02 -1.41
N ARG A 17 2.99 3.80 -0.85
CA ARG A 17 3.37 5.11 -1.39
C ARG A 17 3.96 5.01 -2.79
N ASP A 18 4.80 4.01 -3.05
CA ASP A 18 5.37 3.77 -4.37
C ASP A 18 4.27 3.40 -5.38
N ALA A 19 3.31 2.55 -4.98
CA ALA A 19 2.15 2.22 -5.81
C ALA A 19 1.26 3.45 -6.10
N ASP A 20 1.05 4.33 -5.12
CA ASP A 20 0.32 5.58 -5.30
C ASP A 20 1.10 6.59 -6.18
N ALA A 21 2.43 6.60 -6.12
CA ALA A 21 3.26 7.40 -7.02
C ALA A 21 3.17 6.89 -8.47
N ALA A 22 3.24 5.58 -8.68
CA ALA A 22 3.05 4.96 -10.00
C ALA A 22 1.64 5.25 -10.56
N ARG A 23 0.61 5.22 -9.70
CA ARG A 23 -0.75 5.62 -10.09
C ARG A 23 -0.81 7.07 -10.54
N ARG A 24 -0.25 8.01 -9.76
CA ARG A 24 -0.21 9.45 -10.09
C ARG A 24 0.54 9.70 -11.40
N GLU A 25 1.59 8.94 -11.66
CA GLU A 25 2.34 8.99 -12.92
C GLU A 25 1.49 8.47 -14.09
N ALA A 26 0.80 7.35 -13.92
CA ALA A 26 -0.12 6.83 -14.93
C ALA A 26 -1.27 7.81 -15.25
N GLU A 27 -1.83 8.46 -14.24
CA GLU A 27 -2.83 9.52 -14.41
C GLU A 27 -2.25 10.73 -15.16
N ARG A 28 -1.03 11.17 -14.82
CA ARG A 28 -0.33 12.27 -15.52
C ARG A 28 -0.03 11.97 -16.99
N GLN A 29 0.26 10.71 -17.32
CA GLN A 29 0.51 10.27 -18.70
C GLN A 29 -0.77 9.97 -19.48
N GLY A 30 -1.96 10.32 -18.97
CA GLY A 30 -3.22 10.05 -19.64
C GLY A 30 -3.55 8.56 -19.74
N HIS A 31 -3.16 7.79 -18.73
CA HIS A 31 -3.33 6.34 -18.65
C HIS A 31 -2.59 5.58 -19.76
N ALA A 32 -1.37 6.01 -20.11
CA ALA A 32 -0.49 5.26 -20.99
C ALA A 32 -0.39 3.78 -20.56
N PRO A 33 -0.43 2.81 -21.50
CA PRO A 33 -0.48 1.39 -21.19
C PRO A 33 0.73 0.92 -20.38
N GLU A 34 1.91 1.48 -20.62
CA GLU A 34 3.13 1.20 -19.86
C GLU A 34 3.04 1.69 -18.42
N ALA A 35 2.59 2.93 -18.19
CA ALA A 35 2.41 3.46 -16.85
C ALA A 35 1.29 2.72 -16.07
N GLN A 36 0.22 2.33 -16.75
CA GLN A 36 -0.79 1.45 -16.16
C GLN A 36 -0.22 0.09 -15.76
N ARG A 37 0.66 -0.49 -16.58
CA ARG A 37 1.31 -1.76 -16.29
C ARG A 37 2.16 -1.64 -15.03
N VAL A 38 3.00 -0.62 -14.95
CA VAL A 38 3.84 -0.34 -13.77
C VAL A 38 2.98 -0.16 -12.51
N TRP A 39 1.90 0.62 -12.59
CA TRP A 39 0.98 0.78 -11.46
C TRP A 39 0.33 -0.54 -11.03
N ARG A 40 -0.12 -1.38 -11.98
CA ARG A 40 -0.71 -2.69 -11.65
C ARG A 40 0.31 -3.64 -11.03
N GLU A 41 1.55 -3.64 -11.51
CA GLU A 41 2.63 -4.44 -10.94
C GLU A 41 2.93 -3.99 -9.50
N ALA A 42 3.02 -2.68 -9.26
CA ALA A 42 3.21 -2.14 -7.91
C ALA A 42 2.03 -2.47 -6.97
N ALA A 43 0.79 -2.36 -7.45
CA ALA A 43 -0.40 -2.72 -6.68
C ALA A 43 -0.40 -4.20 -6.28
N ALA A 44 -0.06 -5.10 -7.22
CA ALA A 44 0.02 -6.53 -6.93
C ALA A 44 1.10 -6.87 -5.89
N VAL A 45 2.23 -6.15 -5.88
CA VAL A 45 3.27 -6.31 -4.85
C VAL A 45 2.73 -5.91 -3.47
N VAL A 46 2.03 -4.78 -3.38
CA VAL A 46 1.40 -4.33 -2.12
C VAL A 46 0.38 -5.35 -1.63
N GLU A 47 -0.52 -5.82 -2.50
CA GLU A 47 -1.55 -6.80 -2.13
C GLU A 47 -0.94 -8.11 -1.61
N ASN A 48 0.10 -8.62 -2.26
CA ASN A 48 0.82 -9.81 -1.79
C ASN A 48 1.48 -9.58 -0.43
N ALA A 49 2.22 -8.47 -0.27
CA ALA A 49 2.92 -8.17 0.97
C ALA A 49 1.95 -7.98 2.15
N VAL A 50 0.80 -7.34 1.92
CA VAL A 50 -0.27 -7.21 2.91
C VAL A 50 -0.84 -8.58 3.26
N ALA A 51 -1.12 -9.45 2.28
CA ALA A 51 -1.64 -10.78 2.54
C ALA A 51 -0.65 -11.66 3.35
N GLU A 52 0.63 -11.64 2.99
CA GLU A 52 1.69 -12.36 3.70
C GLU A 52 1.83 -11.85 5.15
N HIS A 53 1.86 -10.53 5.34
CA HIS A 53 1.95 -9.95 6.68
C HIS A 53 0.69 -10.25 7.51
N ALA A 54 -0.48 -10.15 6.91
CA ALA A 54 -1.74 -10.45 7.59
C ALA A 54 -1.81 -11.91 8.05
N ALA A 55 -1.36 -12.85 7.21
CA ALA A 55 -1.28 -14.26 7.56
C ALA A 55 -0.28 -14.50 8.70
N ALA A 56 0.91 -13.89 8.64
CA ALA A 56 1.94 -14.01 9.67
C ALA A 56 1.50 -13.43 11.02
N ALA A 57 0.85 -12.26 11.01
CA ALA A 57 0.36 -11.57 12.19
C ALA A 57 -1.02 -12.08 12.67
N LYS A 58 -1.66 -12.98 11.92
CA LYS A 58 -3.02 -13.47 12.16
C LYS A 58 -4.05 -12.34 12.29
N VAL A 59 -3.93 -11.33 11.44
CA VAL A 59 -4.86 -10.19 11.36
C VAL A 59 -5.69 -10.28 10.09
N ASP A 60 -6.78 -9.50 10.04
CA ASP A 60 -7.59 -9.42 8.84
C ASP A 60 -6.85 -8.63 7.73
N PRO A 61 -6.65 -9.21 6.54
CA PRO A 61 -5.90 -8.56 5.47
C PRO A 61 -6.58 -7.30 4.93
N ARG A 62 -7.93 -7.23 4.94
CA ARG A 62 -8.66 -6.04 4.46
C ARG A 62 -8.52 -4.88 5.44
N GLN A 63 -8.54 -5.19 6.74
CA GLN A 63 -8.28 -4.21 7.78
C GLN A 63 -6.84 -3.67 7.66
N LEU A 64 -5.85 -4.56 7.50
CA LEU A 64 -4.45 -4.17 7.33
C LEU A 64 -4.24 -3.32 6.06
N GLU A 65 -4.82 -3.70 4.92
CA GLU A 65 -4.75 -2.92 3.68
C GLU A 65 -5.30 -1.50 3.90
N ARG A 66 -6.44 -1.38 4.59
CA ARG A 66 -7.07 -0.08 4.88
C ARG A 66 -6.16 0.79 5.73
N ASP A 67 -5.55 0.20 6.75
CA ASP A 67 -4.66 0.92 7.67
C ASP A 67 -3.37 1.35 6.94
N VAL A 68 -2.76 0.48 6.13
CA VAL A 68 -1.62 0.80 5.26
C VAL A 68 -1.94 1.96 4.31
N ARG A 69 -3.08 1.91 3.62
CA ARG A 69 -3.51 2.97 2.70
C ARG A 69 -3.79 4.29 3.41
N GLN A 70 -4.33 4.24 4.62
CA GLN A 70 -4.55 5.44 5.43
C GLN A 70 -3.22 6.06 5.86
N ALA A 71 -2.31 5.26 6.42
CA ALA A 71 -0.99 5.71 6.85
C ALA A 71 -0.16 6.27 5.70
N ALA A 72 -0.19 5.65 4.51
CA ALA A 72 0.49 6.16 3.32
C ALA A 72 -0.01 7.56 2.90
N ARG A 73 -1.32 7.80 3.02
CA ARG A 73 -1.92 9.12 2.72
C ARG A 73 -1.57 10.17 3.76
N ASP A 74 -1.55 9.79 5.04
CA ASP A 74 -1.20 10.72 6.11
C ASP A 74 0.31 11.09 6.04
N ALA A 75 1.16 10.14 5.67
CA ALA A 75 2.58 10.36 5.43
C ALA A 75 2.89 11.23 4.19
N ASP A 76 1.99 11.31 3.19
CA ASP A 76 2.12 12.18 2.02
C ASP A 76 1.68 13.63 2.32
N LYS A 77 0.93 13.84 3.40
CA LYS A 77 0.44 15.17 3.85
C LYS A 77 1.35 15.86 4.88
N ALA A 78 2.25 15.12 5.50
CA ALA A 78 3.21 15.60 6.50
C ALA A 78 4.44 16.21 5.83
#